data_AF-A0A2K3KSU6-F1
#
_entry.id   AF-A0A2K3KSU6-F1
#
_cell.length_a   1.000
_cell.length_b   1.000
_cell.length_c   1.000
_cell.angle_alpha   90.00
_cell.angle_beta   90.00
_cell.angle_gamma   90.00
#
_symmetry.space_group_name_H-M   'P 1'
#
loop_
_entity.id
_entity.type
_entity.pdbx_description
1 polymer ?
#
loop_
_entity_poly.entity_id
_entity_poly.type
_entity_poly.pdbx_seq_one_letter_code
_entity_poly.pdbx_strand_id
1 'polypeptide(L)'
;MENVKLPETSSVFVNMTMGIDECGDLCHRNCSCSGYANVYVTNGGSGCVMWFGELVDIRSYSDGGQDLFVRLAASEIVSEI
;
A
#
# COMPACT_ATOMS: atom_id res chain seq x y z
N MET A 1 -5.76 -4.20 -2.94
CA MET A 1 -6.56 -3.58 -4.02
C MET A 1 -5.67 -3.50 -5.23
N GLU A 2 -6.13 -3.97 -6.39
CA GLU A 2 -5.35 -3.99 -7.63
C GLU A 2 -5.82 -2.89 -8.58
N ASN A 3 -4.94 -2.50 -9.51
CA ASN A 3 -5.24 -1.55 -10.59
C ASN A 3 -5.76 -0.19 -10.10
N VAL A 4 -5.16 0.35 -9.03
CA VAL A 4 -5.58 1.64 -8.48
C VAL A 4 -4.60 2.77 -8.78
N LYS A 5 -5.14 3.98 -8.91
CA LYS A 5 -4.40 5.20 -8.59
C LYS A 5 -4.11 5.18 -7.08
N LEU A 6 -2.84 5.25 -6.72
CA LEU A 6 -2.44 5.34 -5.31
C LEU A 6 -3.03 6.61 -4.65
N PRO A 7 -3.25 6.57 -3.32
CA PRO A 7 -3.78 7.72 -2.59
C PRO A 7 -2.86 8.94 -2.70
N GLU A 8 -3.41 10.12 -2.41
CA GLU A 8 -2.60 11.35 -2.32
C GLU A 8 -1.49 11.21 -1.25
N THR A 9 -0.36 11.88 -1.43
CA THR A 9 0.88 11.60 -0.68
C THR A 9 1.26 12.70 0.31
N SER A 10 0.31 13.44 0.89
CA SER A 10 0.57 14.52 1.86
C SER A 10 1.18 14.02 3.17
N SER A 11 0.83 12.79 3.58
CA SER A 11 1.28 12.15 4.81
C SER A 11 1.77 10.74 4.54
N VAL A 12 3.03 10.63 4.08
CA VAL A 12 3.67 9.37 3.72
C VAL A 12 5.09 9.23 4.25
N PHE A 13 5.48 7.99 4.48
CA PHE A 13 6.88 7.56 4.55
C PHE A 13 7.26 6.93 3.21
N VAL A 14 8.47 7.24 2.71
CA VAL A 14 8.98 6.68 1.45
C VAL A 14 10.39 6.13 1.66
N ASN A 15 10.62 4.92 1.16
CA ASN A 15 11.94 4.31 1.10
C ASN A 15 12.13 3.59 -0.25
N MET A 16 13.07 4.07 -1.07
CA MET A 16 13.25 3.58 -2.44
C MET A 16 13.93 2.20 -2.54
N THR A 17 14.59 1.74 -1.48
CA THR A 17 15.35 0.48 -1.49
C THR A 17 14.64 -0.66 -0.77
N MET A 18 13.63 -0.33 0.04
CA MET A 18 12.84 -1.29 0.81
C MET A 18 11.93 -2.11 -0.11
N GLY A 19 11.92 -3.43 0.11
CA GLY A 19 11.02 -4.35 -0.60
C GLY A 19 9.60 -4.34 -0.03
N ILE A 20 8.65 -4.90 -0.78
CA ILE A 20 7.23 -4.87 -0.39
C ILE A 20 6.95 -5.66 0.90
N ASP A 21 7.64 -6.78 1.13
CA ASP A 21 7.46 -7.58 2.34
C ASP A 21 7.93 -6.83 3.59
N GLU A 22 9.10 -6.20 3.52
CA GLU A 22 9.64 -5.36 4.60
C GLU A 22 8.74 -4.14 4.85
N CYS A 23 8.17 -3.56 3.78
CA CYS A 23 7.20 -2.47 3.86
C CYS A 23 5.92 -2.90 4.61
N GLY A 24 5.42 -4.10 4.32
CA GLY A 24 4.27 -4.70 5.00
C GLY A 24 4.53 -4.96 6.48
N ASP A 25 5.69 -5.52 6.83
CA ASP A 25 6.12 -5.73 8.22
C ASP A 25 6.21 -4.42 9.00
N LEU A 26 6.79 -3.39 8.39
CA LEU A 26 6.92 -2.08 9.00
C LEU A 26 5.55 -1.41 9.20
N CYS A 27 4.66 -1.50 8.21
CA CYS A 27 3.29 -1.00 8.32
C CYS A 27 2.51 -1.73 9.42
N HIS A 28 2.65 -3.05 9.51
CA HIS A 28 1.99 -3.86 10.52
C HIS A 28 2.38 -3.42 11.95
N ARG A 29 3.68 -3.14 12.18
CA ARG A 29 4.21 -2.68 13.48
C ARG A 29 3.86 -1.23 13.79
N ASN A 30 3.59 -0.40 12.78
CA ASN A 30 3.25 1.00 12.97
C ASN A 30 1.72 1.19 13.04
N CYS A 31 1.13 1.33 14.23
CA CYS A 31 -0.33 1.47 14.43
C CYS A 31 -0.98 2.64 13.67
N SER A 32 -0.21 3.64 13.25
CA SER A 32 -0.71 4.76 12.45
C SER A 32 -0.72 4.49 10.94
N CYS A 33 -0.09 3.40 10.49
CA CYS A 33 -0.11 3.00 9.09
C CYS A 33 -1.51 2.56 8.67
N SER A 34 -1.98 3.11 7.56
CA SER A 34 -3.27 2.79 6.96
C SER A 34 -3.15 1.96 5.68
N GLY A 35 -2.01 2.02 5.00
CA GLY A 35 -1.73 1.21 3.83
C GLY A 35 -0.33 1.46 3.28
N TYR A 36 0.09 0.60 2.36
CA TYR A 36 1.39 0.65 1.72
C TYR A 36 1.36 0.12 0.28
N ALA A 37 2.37 0.49 -0.51
CA ALA A 37 2.52 0.06 -1.89
C ALA A 37 3.98 0.13 -2.34
N ASN A 38 4.28 -0.50 -3.50
CA ASN A 38 5.54 -0.27 -4.19
C ASN A 38 5.57 1.13 -4.81
N VAL A 39 6.74 1.78 -4.79
CA VAL A 39 6.94 3.07 -5.49
C VAL A 39 7.06 2.84 -7.00
N TYR A 40 7.86 1.85 -7.39
CA TYR A 40 8.08 1.47 -8.78
C TYR A 40 7.32 0.19 -9.10
N VAL A 41 6.70 0.13 -10.28
CA VAL A 41 6.00 -1.08 -10.79
C VAL A 41 6.87 -1.95 -11.69
N THR A 42 8.06 -1.49 -12.05
CA THR A 42 8.95 -2.21 -12.96
C THR A 42 9.63 -3.38 -12.25
N ASN A 43 10.01 -4.40 -13.03
CA ASN A 43 10.81 -5.55 -12.55
C ASN A 43 10.24 -6.29 -11.32
N GLY A 44 8.90 -6.43 -11.23
CA GLY A 44 8.25 -7.10 -10.10
C GLY A 44 7.98 -6.19 -8.90
N GLY A 45 8.28 -4.89 -9.02
CA GLY A 45 7.99 -3.87 -8.02
C GLY A 45 9.17 -3.61 -7.08
N SER A 46 9.38 -2.33 -6.72
CA SER A 46 10.38 -1.96 -5.73
C SER A 46 10.07 -0.63 -5.03
N GLY A 47 10.73 -0.42 -3.89
CA GLY A 47 10.49 0.71 -3.02
C GLY A 47 9.23 0.53 -2.17
N CYS A 48 9.11 1.36 -1.14
CA CYS A 48 8.01 1.36 -0.19
C CYS A 48 7.48 2.79 -0.09
N VAL A 49 6.18 2.95 -0.29
CA VAL A 49 5.43 4.12 0.15
C VAL A 49 4.38 3.65 1.15
N MET A 50 4.30 4.34 2.28
CA MET A 50 3.44 3.99 3.40
C MET A 50 2.66 5.22 3.84
N TRP A 51 1.33 5.10 3.89
CA TRP A 51 0.43 6.19 4.25
C TRP A 51 0.05 6.15 5.72
N PHE A 52 -0.18 7.34 6.28
CA PHE A 52 -0.70 7.53 7.62
C PHE A 52 -2.03 8.29 7.58
N GLY A 53 -3.05 7.80 8.28
CA GLY A 53 -4.37 8.43 8.35
C GLY A 53 -5.31 8.02 7.21
N GLU A 54 -6.18 8.92 6.76
CA GLU A 54 -7.18 8.59 5.75
C GLU A 54 -6.55 8.41 4.36
N LEU A 55 -6.98 7.37 3.64
CA LEU A 55 -6.57 7.14 2.25
C LEU A 55 -7.58 7.80 1.31
N VAL A 56 -7.20 8.93 0.71
CA VAL A 56 -8.09 9.74 -0.14
C VAL A 56 -7.60 9.83 -1.58
N ASP A 57 -8.52 10.15 -2.50
CA ASP A 57 -8.25 10.30 -3.95
C ASP A 57 -7.75 9.00 -4.65
N ILE A 58 -8.17 7.84 -4.12
CA ILE A 58 -8.03 6.53 -4.77
C ILE A 58 -9.05 6.42 -5.91
N ARG A 59 -8.61 5.86 -7.05
CA ARG A 59 -9.48 5.51 -8.18
C ARG A 59 -9.11 4.14 -8.71
N SER A 60 -10.09 3.32 -9.09
CA SER A 60 -9.84 2.05 -9.77
C SER A 60 -9.81 2.23 -11.30
N TYR A 61 -9.00 1.39 -11.94
CA TYR A 61 -8.95 1.23 -13.39
C TYR A 61 -9.32 -0.20 -13.77
N SER A 62 -9.76 -0.40 -15.01
CA SER A 62 -10.03 -1.72 -15.56
C SER A 62 -8.75 -2.50 -15.90
N ASP A 63 -7.66 -1.79 -16.18
CA ASP A 63 -6.34 -2.30 -16.49
C ASP A 63 -5.28 -1.24 -16.16
N GLY A 64 -4.08 -1.69 -15.79
CA GLY A 64 -2.98 -0.83 -15.31
C GLY A 64 -3.23 -0.22 -13.93
N GLY A 65 -2.33 0.67 -13.49
CA GLY A 65 -2.32 1.21 -12.13
C GLY A 65 -1.33 0.46 -11.24
N GLN A 66 -1.57 0.48 -9.93
CA GLN A 66 -0.69 -0.13 -8.94
C GLN A 66 -1.48 -0.88 -7.87
N ASP A 67 -0.82 -1.82 -7.21
CA ASP A 67 -1.37 -2.51 -6.06
C ASP A 67 -1.22 -1.65 -4.80
N LEU A 68 -2.33 -1.51 -4.08
CA LEU A 68 -2.40 -0.87 -2.77
C LEU A 68 -2.80 -1.90 -1.72
N PHE A 69 -1.94 -2.10 -0.72
CA PHE A 69 -2.21 -2.93 0.44
C PHE A 69 -2.79 -2.06 1.55
N VAL A 70 -4.06 -2.28 1.89
CA VAL A 70 -4.76 -1.53 2.94
C VAL A 70 -4.71 -2.32 4.23
N ARG A 71 -4.43 -1.64 5.35
CA ARG A 71 -4.49 -2.26 6.67
C ARG A 71 -5.94 -2.38 7.11
N LEU A 72 -6.36 -3.60 7.43
CA LEU A 72 -7.70 -3.92 7.93
C LEU A 72 -7.63 -4.59 9.30
N ALA A 73 -8.75 -4.61 10.03
CA ALA A 73 -8.85 -5.46 11.20
C ALA A 73 -8.81 -6.93 10.79
N ALA A 74 -8.23 -7.80 11.62
CA ALA A 74 -8.15 -9.23 11.33
C ALA A 74 -9.51 -9.88 11.07
N SER A 75 -10.58 -9.37 11.70
CA SER A 75 -11.96 -9.81 11.50
C SER A 75 -12.56 -9.46 10.14
N GLU A 76 -11.95 -8.52 9.42
CA GLU A 76 -12.41 -8.04 8.10
C GLU A 76 -11.62 -8.67 6.96
N ILE A 77 -10.49 -9.34 7.26
CA ILE A 77 -9.74 -10.11 6.28
C ILE A 77 -10.58 -11.34 5.96
N VAL A 78 -11.22 -11.34 4.78
CA VAL A 78 -11.88 -12.53 4.26
C VAL A 78 -10.78 -13.53 3.91
N SER A 79 -10.60 -14.53 4.75
CA SER A 79 -9.82 -15.70 4.38
C SER A 79 -10.57 -16.41 3.27
N GLU A 80 -9.97 -16.56 2.08
CA GLU A 80 -10.34 -17.67 1.21
C GLU A 80 -9.97 -18.95 1.99
N ILE A 81 -10.99 -19.59 2.57
CA ILE A 81 -10.90 -20.93 3.19
C ILE A 81 -11.06 -21.97 2.09
#